data_AF-A0A6P0U3G8-F1
#
_entry.id   AF-A0A6P0U3G8-F1
#
_cell.length_a   1.000
_cell.length_b   1.000
_cell.length_c   1.000
_cell.angle_alpha   90.00
_cell.angle_beta   90.00
_cell.angle_gamma   90.00
#
_symmetry.space_group_name_H-M   'P 1'
#
loop_
_entity.id
_entity.type
_entity.pdbx_description
1 polymer ?
#
loop_
_entity_poly.entity_id
_entity_poly.type
_entity_poly.pdbx_seq_one_letter_code
_entity_poly.pdbx_strand_id
1 'polypeptide(L)'
;MVDSLKKPDFQEMRPGVKVPSKETILTPRFYTTDFDEMAKMDISVNEDELIAILEEFRTDYNRHHFVRDEEFAQSWDHIDGDTRRLFVEFLERSCTAEFSGFLLYKELGRRLKNKSPILAECFNLMSRDEARHAGFLNK
;
A
#
# COMPACT_ATOMS: atom_id res chain seq x y z
N MET A 1 -16.39 42.19 2.57
CA MET A 1 -15.14 41.61 2.06
C MET A 1 -14.94 40.32 2.82
N VAL A 2 -15.07 39.18 2.15
CA VAL A 2 -14.97 37.86 2.81
C VAL A 2 -13.49 37.55 2.93
N ASP A 3 -13.01 37.41 4.16
CA ASP A 3 -11.63 37.04 4.46
C ASP A 3 -11.35 35.67 3.83
N SER A 4 -10.53 35.65 2.79
CA SER A 4 -10.07 34.43 2.14
C SER A 4 -9.21 33.66 3.13
N LEU A 5 -9.72 32.53 3.64
CA LEU A 5 -9.04 31.61 4.53
C LEU A 5 -7.63 31.30 3.99
N LYS A 6 -6.60 31.65 4.75
CA LYS A 6 -5.21 31.32 4.43
C LYS A 6 -5.09 29.80 4.26
N LYS A 7 -4.53 29.37 3.13
CA LYS A 7 -4.20 27.96 2.89
C LYS A 7 -3.37 27.43 4.06
N PRO A 8 -3.60 26.19 4.54
CA PRO A 8 -2.76 25.57 5.54
C PRO A 8 -1.32 25.53 5.00
N ASP A 9 -0.41 26.17 5.73
CA ASP A 9 0.98 26.33 5.35
C ASP A 9 1.74 25.05 5.74
N PHE A 10 2.22 24.31 4.75
CA PHE A 10 3.08 23.15 4.98
C PHE A 10 4.53 23.64 5.01
N GLN A 11 5.28 23.32 6.07
CA GLN A 11 6.70 23.62 6.07
C GLN A 11 7.40 22.82 4.98
N GLU A 12 7.94 23.52 4.00
CA GLU A 12 8.75 22.96 2.92
C GLU A 12 10.23 23.11 3.26
N MET A 13 10.99 22.03 3.09
CA MET A 13 12.44 22.03 3.19
C MET A 13 13.07 22.61 1.92
N ARG A 14 12.41 22.39 0.77
CA ARG A 14 12.70 22.89 -0.59
C ARG A 14 11.38 22.88 -1.38
N PRO A 15 11.25 23.62 -2.50
CA PRO A 15 10.02 23.64 -3.30
C PRO A 15 9.53 22.22 -3.62
N GLY A 16 8.33 21.87 -3.15
CA GLY A 16 7.72 20.55 -3.34
C GLY A 16 8.24 19.43 -2.44
N VAL A 17 9.13 19.72 -1.49
CA VAL A 17 9.66 18.76 -0.50
C VAL A 17 9.24 19.21 0.89
N LYS A 18 8.24 18.54 1.46
CA LYS A 18 7.81 18.74 2.85
C LYS A 18 8.95 18.44 3.83
N VAL A 19 8.97 19.17 4.94
CA VAL A 19 9.72 18.76 6.13
C VAL A 19 9.14 17.43 6.64
N PRO A 20 9.98 16.41 6.92
CA PRO A 20 9.53 15.14 7.49
C PRO A 20 8.69 15.37 8.73
N SER A 21 7.54 14.68 8.80
CA SER A 21 6.72 14.65 10.00
C SER A 21 7.55 14.13 11.19
N LYS A 22 7.34 14.72 12.37
CA LYS A 22 7.96 14.25 13.61
C LYS A 22 7.65 12.76 13.81
N GLU A 23 8.66 11.95 14.12
CA GLU A 23 8.44 10.52 14.38
C GLU A 23 7.46 10.34 15.56
N THR A 24 6.38 9.61 15.31
CA THR A 24 5.41 9.10 16.29
C THR A 24 5.30 7.58 16.19
N ILE A 25 4.55 6.94 17.10
CA ILE A 25 4.16 5.52 16.98
C ILE A 25 3.42 5.22 15.66
N LEU A 26 2.85 6.25 15.04
CA LEU A 26 2.09 6.17 13.80
C LEU A 26 2.94 6.43 12.55
N THR A 27 4.25 6.67 12.71
CA THR A 27 5.17 6.88 11.59
C THR A 27 5.19 5.64 10.71
N PRO A 28 4.90 5.77 9.41
CA PRO A 28 4.98 4.64 8.51
C PRO A 28 6.44 4.15 8.44
N ARG A 29 6.63 2.84 8.64
CA ARG A 29 7.91 2.15 8.49
C ARG A 29 7.75 1.07 7.43
N PHE A 30 8.82 0.76 6.72
CA PHE A 30 8.83 -0.40 5.86
C PHE A 30 8.71 -1.68 6.69
N TYR A 31 7.67 -2.44 6.41
CA TYR A 31 7.43 -3.78 6.93
C TYR A 31 8.58 -4.70 6.58
N THR A 32 8.92 -5.56 7.54
CA THR A 32 9.89 -6.62 7.40
C THR A 32 9.38 -7.84 8.15
N THR A 33 9.97 -9.00 7.88
CA THR A 33 9.66 -10.26 8.56
C THR A 33 10.91 -11.11 8.66
N ASP A 34 10.82 -12.21 9.39
CA ASP A 34 11.84 -13.24 9.36
C ASP A 34 11.66 -14.14 8.12
N PHE A 35 12.47 -13.87 7.09
CA PHE A 35 12.43 -14.61 5.84
C PHE A 35 12.88 -16.07 5.98
N ASP A 36 13.74 -16.37 6.96
CA ASP A 36 14.25 -17.71 7.16
C ASP A 36 13.22 -18.58 7.88
N GLU A 37 12.48 -18.01 8.83
CA GLU A 37 11.36 -18.70 9.47
C GLU A 37 10.19 -18.90 8.49
N MET A 38 9.83 -17.88 7.69
CA MET A 38 8.83 -18.04 6.62
C MET A 38 9.19 -19.17 5.64
N ALA A 39 10.49 -19.36 5.40
CA ALA A 39 10.99 -20.38 4.48
C ALA A 39 10.98 -21.80 5.05
N LYS A 40 10.88 -21.96 6.38
CA LYS A 40 10.79 -23.25 7.07
C LYS A 40 9.37 -23.64 7.43
N MET A 41 8.40 -22.76 7.15
CA MET A 41 6.99 -23.00 7.46
C MET A 41 6.49 -24.25 6.72
N ASP A 42 6.03 -25.24 7.48
CA ASP A 42 5.35 -26.41 6.94
C ASP A 42 3.91 -26.05 6.63
N ILE A 43 3.54 -26.18 5.35
CA ILE A 43 2.20 -25.87 4.84
C ILE A 43 1.41 -27.12 4.48
N SER A 44 1.97 -28.32 4.67
CA SER A 44 1.40 -29.59 4.19
C SER A 44 -0.02 -29.86 4.70
N VAL A 45 -0.32 -29.41 5.93
CA VAL A 45 -1.64 -29.59 6.57
C VAL A 45 -2.73 -28.74 5.87
N ASN A 46 -2.35 -27.65 5.19
CA ASN A 46 -3.27 -26.71 4.56
C ASN A 46 -2.95 -26.48 3.08
N GLU A 47 -2.27 -27.43 2.44
CA GLU A 47 -1.78 -27.25 1.07
C GLU A 47 -2.95 -27.11 0.09
N ASP A 48 -4.00 -27.90 0.25
CA ASP A 48 -5.21 -27.86 -0.59
C ASP A 48 -5.92 -26.49 -0.49
N GLU A 49 -6.05 -25.94 0.72
CA GLU A 49 -6.64 -24.61 0.91
C GLU A 49 -5.76 -23.50 0.31
N LEU A 50 -4.44 -23.60 0.46
CA LEU A 50 -3.52 -22.63 -0.13
C LEU A 50 -3.52 -22.70 -1.66
N ILE A 51 -3.66 -23.88 -2.25
CA ILE A 51 -3.83 -24.05 -3.70
C ILE A 51 -5.15 -23.41 -4.15
N ALA A 52 -6.24 -23.61 -3.41
CA ALA A 52 -7.53 -22.98 -3.73
C ALA A 52 -7.43 -21.45 -3.71
N ILE A 53 -6.79 -20.88 -2.68
CA ILE A 53 -6.53 -19.43 -2.58
C ILE A 53 -5.64 -18.95 -3.73
N LEU A 54 -4.61 -19.71 -4.10
CA LEU A 54 -3.71 -19.38 -5.20
C LEU A 54 -4.47 -19.30 -6.54
N GLU A 55 -5.41 -20.22 -6.78
CA GLU A 55 -6.25 -20.18 -7.98
C GLU A 55 -7.18 -18.94 -8.01
N GLU A 56 -7.70 -18.51 -6.86
CA GLU A 56 -8.44 -17.25 -6.77
C GLU A 56 -7.57 -16.04 -7.10
N PHE A 57 -6.34 -15.99 -6.56
CA PHE A 57 -5.37 -14.93 -6.86
C PHE A 57 -4.98 -14.89 -8.34
N ARG A 58 -4.84 -16.05 -8.98
CA ARG A 58 -4.58 -16.19 -10.43
C ARG A 58 -5.77 -15.70 -11.26
N THR A 59 -6.99 -15.99 -10.82
CA THR A 59 -8.22 -15.56 -11.51
C THR A 59 -8.39 -14.04 -11.53
N ASP A 60 -7.84 -13.34 -10.53
CA ASP A 60 -7.71 -11.87 -10.54
C ASP A 60 -9.07 -11.14 -10.68
N TYR A 61 -10.06 -11.57 -9.89
CA TYR A 61 -11.42 -10.97 -9.90
C TYR A 61 -11.40 -9.46 -9.67
N ASN A 62 -10.40 -8.93 -8.94
CA ASN A 62 -10.28 -7.53 -8.58
C ASN A 62 -9.45 -6.69 -9.56
N ARG A 63 -9.08 -7.21 -10.74
CA ARG A 63 -8.24 -6.52 -11.73
C ARG A 63 -8.64 -5.07 -12.01
N HIS A 64 -9.94 -4.80 -12.04
CA HIS A 64 -10.51 -3.50 -12.39
C HIS A 64 -11.00 -2.68 -11.19
N HIS A 65 -10.81 -3.18 -9.97
CA HIS A 65 -11.35 -2.56 -8.76
C HIS A 65 -10.65 -1.23 -8.44
N PHE A 66 -9.33 -1.15 -8.64
CA PHE A 66 -8.52 0.03 -8.31
C PHE A 66 -8.26 0.91 -9.53
N VAL A 67 -9.34 1.27 -10.22
CA VAL A 67 -9.32 2.19 -11.36
C VAL A 67 -10.15 3.42 -10.99
N ARG A 68 -9.56 4.61 -11.12
CA ARG A 68 -10.33 5.86 -10.96
C ARG A 68 -11.23 6.04 -12.17
N ASP A 69 -12.53 6.17 -11.92
CA ASP A 69 -13.54 6.43 -12.92
C ASP A 69 -13.88 7.93 -13.01
N GLU A 70 -15.01 8.24 -13.65
CA GLU A 70 -15.48 9.61 -13.85
C GLU A 70 -15.80 10.33 -12.52
N GLU A 71 -16.08 9.61 -11.43
CA GLU A 71 -16.32 10.22 -10.12
C GLU A 71 -15.06 10.91 -9.57
N PHE A 72 -13.87 10.51 -10.03
CA PHE A 72 -12.61 11.15 -9.68
C PHE A 72 -12.30 12.41 -10.52
N ALA A 73 -13.10 12.73 -11.53
CA ALA A 73 -12.90 13.92 -12.38
C ALA A 73 -13.40 15.24 -11.76
N GLN A 74 -13.69 15.25 -10.46
CA GLN A 74 -14.17 16.41 -9.71
C GLN A 74 -13.08 17.02 -8.81
N SER A 75 -13.33 18.25 -8.33
CA SER A 75 -12.46 18.90 -7.34
C SER A 75 -12.91 18.60 -5.90
N TRP A 76 -11.93 18.38 -5.03
CA TRP A 76 -12.10 18.20 -3.59
C TRP A 76 -11.67 19.42 -2.79
N ASP A 77 -11.62 20.60 -3.42
CA ASP A 77 -11.18 21.87 -2.78
C ASP A 77 -12.07 22.31 -1.61
N HIS A 78 -13.29 21.78 -1.54
CA HIS A 78 -14.22 22.02 -0.43
C HIS A 78 -13.80 21.30 0.87
N ILE A 79 -12.90 20.31 0.79
CA ILE A 79 -12.26 19.72 1.97
C ILE A 79 -11.09 20.63 2.35
N ASP A 80 -11.23 21.40 3.42
CA ASP A 80 -10.26 22.41 3.84
C ASP A 80 -9.79 22.23 5.30
N GLY A 81 -8.95 23.17 5.76
CA GLY A 81 -8.46 23.25 7.13
C GLY A 81 -7.81 21.96 7.66
N ASP A 82 -8.13 21.63 8.91
CA ASP A 82 -7.60 20.44 9.59
C ASP A 82 -8.10 19.13 8.98
N THR A 83 -9.31 19.10 8.45
CA THR A 83 -9.87 17.91 7.79
C THR A 83 -9.02 17.53 6.58
N ARG A 84 -8.69 18.51 5.73
CA ARG A 84 -7.81 18.29 4.58
C ARG A 84 -6.43 17.81 5.01
N ARG A 85 -5.88 18.41 6.06
CA ARG A 85 -4.56 18.03 6.60
C ARG A 85 -4.55 16.56 7.04
N LEU A 86 -5.52 16.15 7.85
CA LEU A 86 -5.63 14.77 8.33
C LEU A 86 -5.92 13.78 7.20
N PHE A 87 -6.75 14.17 6.23
CA PHE A 87 -7.05 13.34 5.07
C PHE A 87 -5.81 13.08 4.21
N VAL A 88 -5.03 14.13 3.91
CA VAL A 88 -3.76 13.99 3.18
C VAL A 88 -2.76 13.15 3.96
N GLU A 89 -2.62 13.38 5.27
CA GLU A 89 -1.74 12.56 6.12
C GLU A 89 -2.16 11.09 6.13
N PHE A 90 -3.47 10.80 6.16
CA PHE A 90 -4.01 9.45 6.04
C PHE A 90 -3.66 8.82 4.69
N LEU A 91 -3.81 9.54 3.57
CA LEU A 91 -3.47 9.05 2.24
C LEU A 91 -1.97 8.79 2.09
N GLU A 92 -1.11 9.70 2.56
CA GLU A 92 0.35 9.54 2.54
C GLU A 92 0.77 8.28 3.32
N ARG A 93 0.20 8.07 4.51
CA ARG A 93 0.48 6.90 5.36
C ARG A 93 -0.04 5.60 4.75
N SER A 94 -1.25 5.64 4.19
CA SER A 94 -1.84 4.48 3.51
C SER A 94 -0.99 4.10 2.29
N CYS A 95 -0.64 5.07 1.43
CA CYS A 95 0.21 4.81 0.27
C CYS A 95 1.59 4.25 0.66
N THR A 96 2.17 4.71 1.78
CA THR A 96 3.46 4.18 2.26
C THR A 96 3.32 2.74 2.76
N ALA A 97 2.22 2.42 3.45
CA ALA A 97 1.94 1.05 3.92
C ALA A 97 1.75 0.08 2.75
N GLU A 98 0.94 0.44 1.74
CA GLU A 98 0.73 -0.39 0.53
C GLU A 98 2.05 -0.59 -0.25
N PHE A 99 2.83 0.48 -0.44
CA PHE A 99 4.13 0.38 -1.11
C PHE A 99 5.11 -0.49 -0.32
N SER A 100 5.04 -0.43 1.01
CA SER A 100 5.81 -1.30 1.87
C SER A 100 5.39 -2.77 1.77
N GLY A 101 4.09 -3.05 1.75
CA GLY A 101 3.54 -4.39 1.56
C GLY A 101 4.02 -4.99 0.23
N PHE A 102 3.94 -4.20 -0.85
CA PHE A 102 4.48 -4.56 -2.15
C PHE A 102 5.94 -5.02 -2.08
N LEU A 103 6.83 -4.24 -1.47
CA LEU A 103 8.26 -4.60 -1.38
C LEU A 103 8.48 -5.87 -0.56
N LEU A 104 7.80 -6.01 0.58
CA LEU A 104 7.90 -7.20 1.43
C LEU A 104 7.45 -8.46 0.69
N TYR A 105 6.28 -8.43 0.06
CA TYR A 105 5.74 -9.58 -0.68
C TYR A 105 6.58 -9.90 -1.91
N LYS A 106 7.11 -8.89 -2.59
CA LYS A 106 8.00 -9.11 -3.73
C LYS A 106 9.28 -9.83 -3.31
N GLU A 107 9.84 -9.46 -2.16
CA GLU A 107 11.04 -10.11 -1.62
C GLU A 107 10.75 -11.53 -1.12
N LEU A 108 9.61 -11.76 -0.44
CA LEU A 108 9.16 -13.11 -0.05
C LEU A 108 8.98 -14.00 -1.27
N GLY A 109 8.28 -13.52 -2.30
CA GLY A 109 8.09 -14.24 -3.55
C GLY A 109 9.40 -14.62 -4.25
N ARG A 110 10.43 -13.78 -4.13
CA ARG A 110 11.78 -14.07 -4.66
C ARG A 110 12.52 -15.12 -3.82
N ARG A 111 12.52 -14.95 -2.48
CA ARG A 111 13.29 -15.80 -1.57
C ARG A 111 12.71 -17.21 -1.41
N LEU A 112 11.39 -17.33 -1.44
CA LEU A 112 10.69 -18.59 -1.21
C LEU A 112 10.60 -19.47 -2.46
N LYS A 113 10.90 -18.95 -3.66
CA LYS A 113 10.71 -19.62 -4.96
C LYS A 113 11.17 -21.09 -5.00
N ASN A 114 12.32 -21.39 -4.38
CA ASN A 114 12.90 -22.74 -4.41
C ASN A 114 12.61 -23.57 -3.14
N LYS A 115 11.95 -22.97 -2.14
CA LYS A 115 11.69 -23.59 -0.83
C LYS A 115 10.20 -23.89 -0.63
N SER A 116 9.33 -22.95 -1.00
CA SER A 116 7.89 -23.11 -1.01
C SER A 116 7.31 -22.39 -2.23
N PRO A 117 7.19 -23.09 -3.38
CA PRO A 117 6.72 -22.50 -4.62
C PRO A 117 5.30 -21.93 -4.53
N ILE A 118 4.41 -22.59 -3.79
CA ILE A 118 3.01 -22.16 -3.60
C ILE A 118 3.00 -20.80 -2.89
N LEU A 119 3.65 -20.68 -1.72
CA LEU A 119 3.74 -19.41 -1.00
C LEU A 119 4.44 -18.33 -1.82
N ALA A 120 5.52 -18.70 -2.52
CA ALA A 120 6.24 -17.77 -3.37
C ALA A 120 5.33 -17.16 -4.44
N GLU A 121 4.46 -17.96 -5.05
CA GLU A 121 3.51 -17.47 -6.04
C GLU A 121 2.40 -16.63 -5.42
N CYS A 122 1.83 -17.06 -4.29
CA CYS A 122 0.86 -16.27 -3.53
C CYS A 122 1.41 -14.87 -3.22
N PHE A 123 2.62 -14.76 -2.67
CA PHE A 123 3.22 -13.45 -2.39
C PHE A 123 3.51 -12.63 -3.64
N ASN A 124 3.89 -13.25 -4.76
CA ASN A 124 4.04 -12.52 -6.02
C ASN A 124 2.71 -11.92 -6.49
N LEU A 125 1.60 -12.66 -6.37
CA LEU A 125 0.27 -12.18 -6.74
C LEU A 125 -0.26 -11.14 -5.75
N MET A 126 -0.03 -11.29 -4.45
CA MET A 126 -0.33 -10.24 -3.47
C MET A 126 0.46 -8.96 -3.77
N SER A 127 1.74 -9.07 -4.14
CA SER A 127 2.53 -7.90 -4.54
C SER A 127 1.95 -7.16 -5.75
N ARG A 128 1.33 -7.86 -6.70
CA ARG A 128 0.63 -7.23 -7.82
C ARG A 128 -0.52 -6.35 -7.32
N ASP A 129 -1.26 -6.80 -6.32
CA ASP A 129 -2.44 -6.11 -5.80
C ASP A 129 -2.06 -4.90 -4.93
N GLU A 130 -1.07 -5.05 -4.05
CA GLU A 130 -0.47 -3.92 -3.30
C GLU A 130 0.05 -2.82 -4.25
N ALA A 131 0.66 -3.19 -5.38
CA ALA A 131 1.11 -2.22 -6.38
C ALA A 131 -0.06 -1.46 -7.04
N ARG A 132 -1.23 -2.11 -7.21
CA ARG A 132 -2.45 -1.45 -7.71
C ARG A 132 -3.03 -0.50 -6.66
N HIS A 133 -3.04 -0.90 -5.39
CA HIS A 133 -3.51 -0.05 -4.29
C HIS A 133 -2.65 1.21 -4.16
N ALA A 134 -1.33 1.04 -4.07
CA ALA A 134 -0.38 2.15 -4.01
C ALA A 134 -0.51 3.07 -5.24
N GLY A 135 -0.64 2.48 -6.44
CA GLY A 135 -0.86 3.24 -7.68
C GLY A 135 -2.18 4.00 -7.71
N PHE A 136 -3.23 3.48 -7.08
CA PHE A 136 -4.53 4.15 -6.97
C PHE A 136 -4.50 5.32 -5.98
N LEU A 137 -3.81 5.16 -4.84
CA LEU A 137 -3.68 6.22 -3.83
C LEU A 137 -2.76 7.37 -4.27
N ASN A 138 -1.68 7.07 -5.01
CA ASN A 138 -0.66 8.06 -5.39
C ASN A 138 -0.99 8.89 -6.65
N LYS A 139 -2.05 8.55 -7.38
CA LYS A 139 -2.50 9.33 -8.55
C LYS A 139 -3.19 10.62 -8.16
#